data_AF-U5BNC6-F1
#
_entry.id   AF-U5BNC6-F1
#
_cell.length_a   1.000
_cell.length_b   1.000
_cell.length_c   1.000
_cell.angle_alpha   90.00
_cell.angle_beta   90.00
_cell.angle_gamma   90.00
#
_symmetry.space_group_name_H-M   'P 1'
#
loop_
_entity.id
_entity.type
_entity.pdbx_description
1 polymer ?
#
loop_
_entity_poly.entity_id
_entity_poly.type
_entity_poly.pdbx_seq_one_letter_code
_entity_poly.pdbx_strand_id
1 'polypeptide(L)'
;MKIKKISRFLAVGFLILGFSTLGYGQNFYKERIPKTDIFSIGIGPSFIYADNGGPYRTFKFEWDPAFSLSYTKKFSNRFAFKTTTGIQWIQSSVSPSIQVQERWIANNGAFRFKGHAFYADVMPIMYLFPFHSHMNRRFVNLYGGLGIGLLHVNRVQAFSMSDDALETRAKTTTGYVPFRAGISFRLGALSDLALEGTMLFSFSDNLDGNANFNRFGDHMAQAQLVYKKFLKPRSKK
;
A
#
# COMPACT_ATOMS: atom_id res chain seq x y z
N MET A 1 -24.73 -1.23 47.62
CA MET A 1 -24.68 -0.75 46.21
C MET A 1 -23.34 -1.15 45.59
N LYS A 2 -23.32 -1.60 44.32
CA LYS A 2 -22.13 -1.99 43.49
C LYS A 2 -21.57 -3.44 43.59
N ILE A 3 -22.38 -4.47 43.32
CA ILE A 3 -21.86 -5.82 42.93
C ILE A 3 -22.25 -6.21 41.49
N LYS A 4 -23.20 -5.51 40.85
CA LYS A 4 -23.71 -5.83 39.50
C LYS A 4 -22.76 -5.54 38.32
N LYS A 5 -21.62 -4.86 38.50
CA LYS A 5 -20.70 -4.53 37.39
C LYS A 5 -19.68 -5.62 37.07
N ILE A 6 -19.33 -6.48 38.03
CA ILE A 6 -18.30 -7.52 37.86
C ILE A 6 -18.85 -8.73 37.07
N SER A 7 -20.13 -9.05 37.22
CA SER A 7 -20.74 -10.18 36.48
C SER A 7 -20.84 -9.94 34.97
N ARG A 8 -20.93 -8.68 34.51
CA ARG A 8 -20.96 -8.34 33.08
C ARG A 8 -19.59 -8.49 32.41
N PHE A 9 -18.49 -8.21 33.11
CA PHE A 9 -17.14 -8.40 32.58
C PHE A 9 -16.77 -9.89 32.49
N LEU A 10 -17.18 -10.70 33.47
CA LEU A 10 -16.99 -12.15 33.44
C LEU A 10 -17.79 -12.82 32.32
N ALA A 11 -19.03 -12.38 32.05
CA ALA A 11 -19.84 -12.90 30.95
C ALA A 11 -19.25 -12.58 29.56
N VAL A 12 -18.64 -11.41 29.37
CA VAL A 12 -17.96 -11.03 28.12
C VAL A 12 -16.66 -11.81 27.93
N GLY A 13 -15.89 -12.03 29.01
CA GLY A 13 -14.69 -12.86 28.97
C GLY A 13 -14.99 -14.33 28.62
N PHE A 14 -16.10 -14.88 29.13
CA PHE A 14 -16.53 -16.25 28.83
C PHE A 14 -17.02 -16.42 27.38
N LEU A 15 -17.64 -15.39 26.79
CA LEU A 15 -18.01 -15.37 25.38
C LEU A 15 -16.76 -15.32 24.47
N ILE A 16 -15.74 -14.54 24.82
CA ILE A 16 -14.49 -14.46 24.04
C ILE A 16 -13.70 -15.77 24.10
N LEU A 17 -13.69 -16.44 25.25
CA LEU A 17 -13.01 -17.74 25.39
C LEU A 17 -13.81 -18.89 24.74
N GLY A 18 -15.15 -18.82 24.72
CA GLY A 18 -16.02 -19.81 24.07
C GLY A 18 -15.91 -19.86 22.54
N PHE A 19 -15.44 -18.79 21.90
CA PHE A 19 -15.17 -18.78 20.45
C PHE A 19 -13.82 -19.40 20.06
N SER A 20 -12.94 -19.71 21.02
CA SER A 20 -11.63 -20.29 20.72
C SER A 20 -11.64 -21.82 20.51
N THR A 21 -12.77 -22.47 20.77
CA THR A 21 -12.96 -23.93 20.60
C THR A 21 -13.81 -24.29 19.38
N LEU A 22 -13.92 -23.40 18.39
CA LEU A 22 -14.44 -23.76 17.07
C LEU A 22 -13.57 -24.86 16.48
N GLY A 23 -14.08 -26.08 16.59
CA GLY A 23 -13.40 -27.31 16.24
C GLY A 23 -12.76 -27.25 14.86
N TYR A 24 -11.51 -27.69 14.80
CA TYR A 24 -10.82 -28.05 13.57
C TYR A 24 -11.49 -29.30 12.98
N GLY A 25 -12.63 -29.12 12.33
CA GLY A 25 -13.16 -30.10 11.40
C GLY A 25 -12.11 -30.29 10.30
N GLN A 26 -11.31 -31.35 10.42
CA GLN A 26 -10.37 -31.77 9.39
C GLN A 26 -11.16 -32.15 8.15
N ASN A 27 -11.32 -31.18 7.25
CA ASN A 27 -11.91 -31.42 5.95
C ASN A 27 -10.85 -32.15 5.10
N PHE A 28 -10.96 -33.48 5.03
CA PHE A 28 -10.07 -34.36 4.25
C PHE A 28 -10.22 -34.21 2.72
N TYR A 29 -10.99 -33.22 2.24
CA TYR A 29 -10.93 -32.84 0.84
C TYR A 29 -9.57 -32.21 0.54
N LYS A 30 -8.62 -33.06 0.14
CA LYS A 30 -7.47 -32.66 -0.69
C LYS A 30 -8.06 -31.93 -1.90
N GLU A 31 -8.08 -30.60 -1.82
CA GLU A 31 -8.57 -29.75 -2.90
C GLU A 31 -7.67 -30.00 -4.13
N ARG A 32 -8.16 -30.85 -5.04
CA ARG A 32 -7.40 -31.39 -6.18
C ARG A 32 -7.14 -30.32 -7.23
N ILE A 33 -7.99 -29.28 -7.27
CA ILE A 33 -7.92 -28.18 -8.22
C ILE A 33 -7.13 -27.03 -7.59
N PRO A 34 -5.96 -26.66 -8.16
CA PRO A 34 -5.20 -25.51 -7.70
C PRO A 34 -6.01 -24.22 -7.78
N LYS A 35 -5.99 -23.43 -6.70
CA LYS A 35 -6.53 -22.08 -6.69
C LYS A 35 -5.48 -21.13 -7.26
N THR A 36 -5.81 -20.53 -8.39
CA THR A 36 -4.94 -19.60 -9.12
C THR A 36 -5.29 -18.14 -8.86
N ASP A 37 -6.52 -17.87 -8.44
CA ASP A 37 -7.02 -16.54 -8.16
C ASP A 37 -6.82 -16.19 -6.68
N ILE A 38 -6.24 -15.03 -6.41
CA ILE A 38 -5.90 -14.55 -5.08
C ILE A 38 -6.41 -13.12 -4.95
N PHE A 39 -7.21 -12.86 -3.92
CA PHE A 39 -7.59 -11.52 -3.51
C PHE A 39 -6.70 -11.07 -2.36
N SER A 40 -6.34 -9.80 -2.28
CA SER A 40 -5.51 -9.31 -1.18
C SER A 40 -5.87 -7.90 -0.76
N ILE A 41 -5.77 -7.65 0.54
CA ILE A 41 -5.97 -6.34 1.17
C ILE A 41 -4.66 -5.99 1.87
N GLY A 42 -4.15 -4.79 1.64
CA GLY A 42 -2.95 -4.28 2.26
C GLY A 42 -3.21 -3.02 3.07
N ILE A 43 -2.50 -2.90 4.19
CA ILE A 43 -2.47 -1.70 5.02
C ILE A 43 -1.05 -1.48 5.52
N GLY A 44 -0.61 -0.23 5.56
CA GLY A 44 0.66 0.09 6.20
C GLY A 44 1.07 1.53 5.96
N PRO A 45 2.28 1.91 6.39
CA PRO A 45 2.78 3.25 6.18
C PRO A 45 3.25 3.49 4.73
N SER A 46 3.23 4.76 4.35
CA SER A 46 3.71 5.30 3.09
C SER A 46 4.37 6.65 3.29
N PHE A 47 5.19 7.05 2.33
CA PHE A 47 5.74 8.40 2.28
C PHE A 47 5.92 8.82 0.82
N ILE A 48 6.04 10.13 0.61
CA ILE A 48 6.37 10.72 -0.68
C ILE A 48 7.81 11.25 -0.64
N TYR A 49 8.56 10.89 -1.66
CA TYR A 49 9.84 11.49 -2.01
C TYR A 49 9.54 12.57 -3.04
N ALA A 50 9.58 13.83 -2.61
CA ALA A 50 9.34 15.00 -3.45
C ALA A 50 10.16 16.18 -2.92
N ASP A 51 10.30 17.25 -3.71
CA ASP A 51 11.12 18.42 -3.36
C ASP A 51 10.64 19.10 -2.08
N ASN A 52 9.33 19.07 -1.84
CA ASN A 52 8.72 19.58 -0.62
C ASN A 52 8.32 18.47 0.37
N GLY A 53 8.67 17.21 0.09
CA GLY A 53 8.30 16.02 0.87
C GLY A 53 9.20 15.76 2.09
N GLY A 54 10.38 16.39 2.16
CA GLY A 54 11.27 16.35 3.31
C GLY A 54 12.76 16.45 2.93
N PRO A 55 13.66 16.76 3.89
CA PRO A 55 15.07 16.92 3.59
C PRO A 55 15.71 15.56 3.23
N TYR A 56 16.12 15.42 1.97
CA TYR A 56 16.72 14.21 1.41
C TYR A 56 17.89 13.62 2.21
N ARG A 57 18.70 14.48 2.84
CA ARG A 57 19.89 14.07 3.61
C ARG A 57 19.58 13.55 5.01
N THR A 58 18.43 13.92 5.58
CA THR A 58 18.10 13.59 6.97
C THR A 58 17.02 12.52 7.09
N PHE A 59 16.50 12.00 5.96
CA PHE A 59 15.43 11.00 5.91
C PHE A 59 14.21 11.34 6.79
N LYS A 60 13.96 12.63 7.01
CA LYS A 60 12.79 13.12 7.75
C LYS A 60 11.62 13.23 6.79
N PHE A 61 11.04 12.09 6.45
CA PHE A 61 9.80 12.00 5.70
C PHE A 61 8.63 11.84 6.66
N GLU A 62 7.50 12.44 6.30
CA GLU A 62 6.25 12.19 6.99
C GLU A 62 5.73 10.79 6.62
N TRP A 63 5.32 10.03 7.63
CA TRP A 63 4.76 8.70 7.44
C TRP A 63 3.23 8.79 7.50
N ASP A 64 2.63 8.50 6.37
CA ASP A 64 1.20 8.53 6.15
C ASP A 64 0.64 7.11 6.04
N PRO A 65 -0.65 6.89 6.29
CA PRO A 65 -1.26 5.59 6.03
C PRO A 65 -1.45 5.35 4.52
N ALA A 66 -1.37 4.08 4.13
CA ALA A 66 -1.72 3.59 2.80
C ALA A 66 -2.57 2.32 2.89
N PHE A 67 -3.49 2.19 1.95
CA PHE A 67 -4.37 1.04 1.80
C PHE A 67 -4.34 0.55 0.36
N SER A 68 -4.33 -0.76 0.19
CA SER A 68 -4.37 -1.39 -1.13
C SER A 68 -5.37 -2.53 -1.21
N LEU A 69 -5.91 -2.70 -2.41
CA LEU A 69 -6.69 -3.84 -2.82
C LEU A 69 -6.03 -4.43 -4.06
N SER A 70 -5.87 -5.75 -4.10
CA SER A 70 -5.33 -6.39 -5.28
C SER A 70 -5.99 -7.71 -5.61
N TYR A 71 -5.93 -8.03 -6.90
CA TYR A 71 -6.31 -9.31 -7.45
C TYR A 71 -5.11 -9.86 -8.21
N THR A 72 -4.71 -11.09 -7.86
CA THR A 72 -3.60 -11.78 -8.49
C THR A 72 -4.10 -13.05 -9.14
N LYS A 73 -3.80 -13.24 -10.42
CA LYS A 73 -4.10 -14.46 -11.17
C LYS A 73 -2.82 -15.18 -11.53
N LYS A 74 -2.64 -16.36 -10.95
CA LYS A 74 -1.51 -17.24 -11.25
C LYS A 74 -1.75 -17.99 -12.57
N PHE A 75 -0.78 -17.94 -13.48
CA PHE A 75 -0.85 -18.66 -14.76
C PHE A 75 0.27 -19.70 -14.92
N SER A 76 1.31 -19.65 -14.10
CA SER A 76 2.32 -20.71 -14.02
C SER A 76 2.77 -20.93 -12.57
N ASN A 77 3.64 -21.91 -12.33
CA ASN A 77 4.14 -22.18 -10.97
C ASN A 77 5.03 -21.05 -10.42
N ARG A 78 5.59 -20.19 -11.29
CA ARG A 78 6.48 -19.07 -10.93
C ARG A 78 5.88 -17.70 -11.18
N PHE A 79 4.98 -17.56 -12.14
CA PHE A 79 4.47 -16.28 -12.58
C PHE A 79 2.98 -16.12 -12.33
N ALA A 80 2.62 -14.91 -11.92
CA ALA A 80 1.27 -14.45 -11.79
C ALA A 80 1.14 -13.03 -12.33
N PHE A 81 -0.09 -12.61 -12.58
CA PHE A 81 -0.40 -11.24 -12.96
C PHE A 81 -1.18 -10.59 -11.82
N LYS A 82 -0.72 -9.45 -11.33
CA LYS A 82 -1.32 -8.72 -10.21
C LYS A 82 -1.86 -7.38 -10.71
N THR A 83 -3.13 -7.13 -10.42
CA THR A 83 -3.77 -5.82 -10.54
C THR A 83 -3.96 -5.26 -9.16
N THR A 84 -3.56 -4.01 -8.93
CA THR A 84 -3.66 -3.34 -7.63
C THR A 84 -4.33 -2.00 -7.80
N THR A 85 -5.12 -1.60 -6.83
CA THR A 85 -5.57 -0.22 -6.65
C THR A 85 -5.44 0.16 -5.20
N GLY A 86 -5.29 1.44 -4.90
CA GLY A 86 -5.19 1.88 -3.53
C GLY A 86 -5.21 3.40 -3.39
N ILE A 87 -5.07 3.80 -2.14
CA ILE A 87 -4.98 5.18 -1.72
C ILE A 87 -3.85 5.30 -0.72
N GLN A 88 -3.08 6.38 -0.83
CA GLN A 88 -2.13 6.80 0.20
C GLN A 88 -2.29 8.28 0.46
N TRP A 89 -2.08 8.67 1.71
CA TRP A 89 -2.06 10.07 2.09
C TRP A 89 -0.67 10.63 1.79
N ILE A 90 -0.63 11.91 1.43
CA ILE A 90 0.62 12.60 1.15
C ILE A 90 0.60 13.95 1.85
N GLN A 91 1.74 14.34 2.40
CA GLN A 91 1.95 15.66 2.95
C GLN A 91 3.41 16.10 2.84
N SER A 92 3.61 17.41 2.78
CA SER A 92 4.93 18.02 2.90
C SER A 92 5.50 17.84 4.31
N SER A 93 6.80 17.59 4.42
CA SER A 93 7.50 17.60 5.71
C SER A 93 8.11 19.00 6.00
N VAL A 94 8.80 19.10 7.15
CA VAL A 94 9.28 20.29 7.87
C VAL A 94 9.77 21.47 7.00
N SER A 95 9.61 22.68 7.56
CA SER A 95 10.03 23.97 7.02
C SER A 95 11.38 23.95 6.28
N PRO A 96 11.38 24.22 4.95
CA PRO A 96 12.61 24.36 4.16
C PRO A 96 13.49 25.52 4.65
N SER A 97 14.77 25.50 4.31
CA SER A 97 15.67 26.64 4.57
C SER A 97 15.23 27.89 3.78
N ILE A 98 15.58 29.08 4.25
CA ILE A 98 15.23 30.36 3.61
C ILE A 98 15.64 30.39 2.13
N GLN A 99 16.81 29.84 1.80
CA GLN A 99 17.32 29.76 0.42
C GLN A 99 16.46 28.89 -0.50
N VAL A 100 15.85 27.83 0.04
CA VAL A 100 14.93 26.96 -0.69
C VAL A 100 13.58 27.65 -0.85
N GLN A 101 13.12 28.36 0.18
CA GLN A 101 11.91 29.18 0.13
C GLN A 101 11.99 30.26 -0.96
N GLU A 102 13.08 31.04 -1.00
CA GLU A 102 13.28 32.08 -2.02
C GLU A 102 13.25 31.53 -3.44
N ARG A 103 13.79 30.32 -3.66
CA ARG A 103 13.71 29.64 -4.96
C ARG A 103 12.30 29.18 -5.31
N TRP A 104 11.55 28.63 -4.34
CA TRP A 104 10.15 28.24 -4.58
C TRP A 104 9.28 29.47 -4.86
N ILE A 105 9.52 30.61 -4.20
CA ILE A 105 8.86 31.89 -4.53
C ILE A 105 9.17 32.28 -5.98
N ALA A 106 10.45 32.26 -6.37
CA ALA A 106 10.87 32.63 -7.72
C ALA A 106 10.26 31.74 -8.82
N ASN A 107 9.96 30.47 -8.50
CA ASN A 107 9.39 29.49 -9.42
C ASN A 107 7.87 29.29 -9.25
N ASN A 108 7.21 30.08 -8.40
CA ASN A 108 5.81 29.92 -8.05
C ASN A 108 5.45 28.49 -7.58
N GLY A 109 6.36 27.88 -6.82
CA GLY A 109 6.20 26.55 -6.24
C GLY A 109 5.41 26.60 -4.92
N ALA A 110 4.62 25.57 -4.66
CA ALA A 110 3.98 25.39 -3.36
C ALA A 110 5.05 25.26 -2.25
N PHE A 111 4.71 25.61 -1.01
CA PHE A 111 5.58 25.42 0.16
C PHE A 111 5.11 24.25 1.00
N ARG A 112 3.79 24.16 1.17
CA ARG A 112 3.12 23.09 1.90
C ARG A 112 2.11 22.45 0.99
N PHE A 113 2.01 21.13 1.08
CA PHE A 113 0.93 20.40 0.43
C PHE A 113 0.39 19.32 1.35
N LYS A 114 -0.89 19.02 1.20
CA LYS A 114 -1.55 17.89 1.84
C LYS A 114 -2.63 17.33 0.94
N GLY A 115 -2.75 16.02 0.88
CA GLY A 115 -3.75 15.41 0.02
C GLY A 115 -3.74 13.89 0.03
N HIS A 116 -4.30 13.34 -1.05
CA HIS A 116 -4.41 11.92 -1.27
C HIS A 116 -3.99 11.57 -2.69
N ALA A 117 -3.28 10.45 -2.80
CA ALA A 117 -2.85 9.86 -4.05
C ALA A 117 -3.58 8.53 -4.26
N PHE A 118 -4.41 8.49 -5.31
CA PHE A 118 -5.09 7.28 -5.77
C PHE A 118 -4.24 6.63 -6.86
N TYR A 119 -4.04 5.33 -6.77
CA TYR A 119 -3.23 4.62 -7.74
C TYR A 119 -3.91 3.34 -8.22
N ALA A 120 -3.58 2.96 -9.45
CA ALA A 120 -3.95 1.68 -10.03
C ALA A 120 -2.79 1.15 -10.89
N ASP A 121 -2.37 -0.09 -10.67
CA ASP A 121 -1.30 -0.75 -11.41
C ASP A 121 -1.67 -2.15 -11.88
N VAL A 122 -0.97 -2.57 -12.93
CA VAL A 122 -0.88 -3.96 -13.36
C VAL A 122 0.58 -4.36 -13.49
N MET A 123 0.92 -5.56 -13.01
CA MET A 123 2.29 -6.06 -13.07
C MET A 123 2.35 -7.60 -13.15
N PRO A 124 3.29 -8.17 -13.91
CA PRO A 124 3.74 -9.52 -13.66
C PRO A 124 4.45 -9.61 -12.31
N ILE A 125 4.14 -10.65 -11.55
CA ILE A 125 4.82 -11.03 -10.31
C ILE A 125 5.52 -12.36 -10.53
N MET A 126 6.78 -12.45 -10.11
CA MET A 126 7.56 -13.68 -10.06
C MET A 126 7.73 -14.13 -8.61
N TYR A 127 7.40 -15.40 -8.35
CA TYR A 127 7.70 -16.07 -7.09
C TYR A 127 9.06 -16.76 -7.17
N LEU A 128 9.90 -16.56 -6.15
CA LEU A 128 11.22 -17.18 -6.06
C LEU A 128 11.10 -18.70 -5.92
N PHE A 129 10.24 -19.15 -5.01
CA PHE A 129 9.95 -20.58 -4.84
C PHE A 129 8.69 -20.95 -5.64
N PRO A 130 8.81 -21.79 -6.67
CA PRO A 130 7.66 -22.21 -7.45
C PRO A 130 6.71 -23.06 -6.61
N PHE A 131 5.41 -22.91 -6.84
CA PHE A 131 4.41 -23.79 -6.23
C PHE A 131 3.25 -24.06 -7.20
N HIS A 132 2.91 -25.33 -7.35
CA HIS A 132 1.84 -25.74 -8.26
C HIS A 132 0.45 -25.49 -7.66
N SER A 133 0.22 -26.03 -6.46
CA SER A 133 -1.03 -25.86 -5.72
C SER A 133 -0.84 -24.93 -4.53
N HIS A 134 -1.89 -24.18 -4.20
CA HIS A 134 -1.94 -23.43 -2.94
C HIS A 134 -1.67 -24.37 -1.76
N MET A 135 -2.18 -25.61 -1.77
CA MET A 135 -1.96 -26.57 -0.69
C MET A 135 -0.49 -26.95 -0.46
N ASN A 136 0.30 -27.03 -1.53
CA ASN A 136 1.69 -27.50 -1.50
C ASN A 136 2.73 -26.36 -1.56
N ARG A 137 2.34 -25.14 -1.14
CA ARG A 137 3.26 -24.01 -1.06
C ARG A 137 4.12 -24.07 0.19
N ARG A 138 5.36 -23.58 0.08
CA ARG A 138 6.30 -23.43 1.20
C ARG A 138 5.72 -22.50 2.26
N PHE A 139 6.23 -22.62 3.49
CA PHE A 139 5.85 -21.73 4.59
C PHE A 139 6.21 -20.27 4.31
N VAL A 140 7.37 -20.03 3.68
CA VAL A 140 7.83 -18.70 3.25
C VAL A 140 8.00 -18.67 1.74
N ASN A 141 7.61 -17.57 1.11
CA ASN A 141 7.94 -17.28 -0.28
C ASN A 141 8.34 -15.82 -0.49
N LEU A 142 9.29 -15.60 -1.40
CA LEU A 142 9.70 -14.28 -1.84
C LEU A 142 9.09 -14.03 -3.21
N TYR A 143 8.63 -12.81 -3.45
CA TYR A 143 8.12 -12.44 -4.75
C TYR A 143 8.47 -10.99 -5.09
N GLY A 144 8.57 -10.71 -6.38
CA GLY A 144 8.79 -9.36 -6.86
C GLY A 144 8.18 -9.15 -8.24
N GLY A 145 8.00 -7.90 -8.61
CA GLY A 145 7.47 -7.53 -9.91
C GLY A 145 7.69 -6.06 -10.24
N LEU A 146 7.65 -5.80 -11.53
CA LEU A 146 7.71 -4.46 -12.11
C LEU A 146 6.56 -4.35 -13.10
N GLY A 147 5.89 -3.20 -13.14
CA GLY A 147 4.75 -3.01 -14.02
C GLY A 147 4.55 -1.59 -14.46
N ILE A 148 3.28 -1.27 -14.75
CA ILE A 148 2.85 0.06 -15.17
C ILE A 148 1.57 0.43 -14.41
N GLY A 149 1.39 1.71 -14.15
CA GLY A 149 0.20 2.19 -13.46
C GLY A 149 -0.13 3.64 -13.76
N LEU A 150 -1.29 4.05 -13.26
CA LEU A 150 -1.81 5.41 -13.28
C LEU A 150 -1.96 5.93 -11.87
N LEU A 151 -1.51 7.15 -11.67
CA LEU A 151 -1.55 7.88 -10.41
C LEU A 151 -2.41 9.13 -10.59
N HIS A 152 -3.32 9.35 -9.66
CA HIS A 152 -4.11 10.57 -9.54
C HIS A 152 -3.94 11.18 -8.16
N VAL A 153 -3.36 12.37 -8.10
CA VAL A 153 -3.13 13.12 -6.86
C VAL A 153 -4.11 14.28 -6.78
N ASN A 154 -4.81 14.36 -5.65
CA ASN A 154 -5.63 15.51 -5.29
C ASN A 154 -5.04 16.14 -4.03
N ARG A 155 -4.59 17.39 -4.13
CA ARG A 155 -3.88 18.09 -3.05
C ARG A 155 -4.35 19.51 -2.87
N VAL A 156 -4.20 19.98 -1.64
CA VAL A 156 -4.26 21.39 -1.28
C VAL A 156 -2.83 21.88 -1.14
N GLN A 157 -2.55 23.05 -1.70
CA GLN A 157 -1.23 23.68 -1.71
C GLN A 157 -1.32 25.06 -1.07
N ALA A 158 -0.31 25.43 -0.30
CA ALA A 158 -0.12 26.78 0.19
C ALA A 158 1.20 27.35 -0.35
N PHE A 159 1.17 28.59 -0.83
CA PHE A 159 2.32 29.31 -1.38
C PHE A 159 3.02 30.24 -0.37
N SER A 160 2.65 30.11 0.91
CA SER A 160 3.25 30.85 2.03
C SER A 160 3.39 29.94 3.23
N MET A 161 4.35 30.25 4.09
CA MET A 161 4.56 29.59 5.39
C MET A 161 3.71 30.19 6.51
N SER A 162 2.97 31.28 6.24
CA SER A 162 2.02 31.87 7.19
C SER A 162 0.83 30.95 7.43
N ASP A 163 0.30 30.91 8.65
CA ASP A 163 -0.90 30.14 8.96
C ASP A 163 -2.15 30.65 8.22
N ASP A 164 -2.16 31.92 7.79
CA ASP A 164 -3.22 32.54 6.98
C ASP A 164 -2.98 32.42 5.46
N ALA A 165 -2.10 31.51 5.02
CA ALA A 165 -1.79 31.34 3.60
C ALA A 165 -3.02 30.89 2.80
N LEU A 166 -3.23 31.50 1.62
CA LEU A 166 -4.28 31.08 0.70
C LEU A 166 -4.01 29.64 0.20
N GLU A 167 -4.95 28.75 0.50
CA GLU A 167 -4.92 27.36 0.08
C GLU A 167 -5.57 27.18 -1.30
N THR A 168 -4.83 26.63 -2.26
CA THR A 168 -5.32 26.33 -3.60
C THR A 168 -5.41 24.82 -3.83
N ARG A 169 -6.49 24.36 -4.45
CA ARG A 169 -6.65 22.94 -4.81
C ARG A 169 -6.02 22.66 -6.17
N ALA A 170 -5.23 21.61 -6.24
CA ALA A 170 -4.60 21.14 -7.47
C ALA A 170 -4.80 19.64 -7.65
N LYS A 171 -4.88 19.22 -8.91
CA LYS A 171 -4.99 17.81 -9.29
C LYS A 171 -3.94 17.50 -10.34
N THR A 172 -3.27 16.36 -10.17
CA THR A 172 -2.28 15.86 -11.14
C THR A 172 -2.60 14.42 -11.46
N THR A 173 -2.63 14.06 -12.74
CA THR A 173 -2.73 12.68 -13.20
C THR A 173 -1.47 12.35 -13.99
N THR A 174 -0.80 11.26 -13.67
CA THR A 174 0.42 10.83 -14.36
C THR A 174 0.53 9.31 -14.43
N GLY A 175 1.33 8.82 -15.36
CA GLY A 175 1.77 7.43 -15.36
C GLY A 175 2.87 7.19 -14.33
N TYR A 176 3.02 5.94 -13.89
CA TYR A 176 4.14 5.54 -13.04
C TYR A 176 4.57 4.10 -13.30
N VAL A 177 5.80 3.79 -12.90
CA VAL A 177 6.35 2.43 -12.89
C VAL A 177 6.38 1.94 -11.45
N PRO A 178 5.50 1.00 -11.05
CA PRO A 178 5.63 0.33 -9.77
C PRO A 178 6.77 -0.69 -9.79
N PHE A 179 7.61 -0.65 -8.76
CA PHE A 179 8.48 -1.74 -8.35
C PHE A 179 7.99 -2.30 -7.02
N ARG A 180 7.78 -3.61 -6.94
CA ARG A 180 7.21 -4.27 -5.76
C ARG A 180 8.01 -5.50 -5.39
N ALA A 181 8.30 -5.64 -4.10
CA ALA A 181 8.93 -6.83 -3.54
C ALA A 181 8.23 -7.21 -2.24
N GLY A 182 8.10 -8.50 -1.96
CA GLY A 182 7.45 -8.95 -0.74
C GLY A 182 7.82 -10.35 -0.30
N ILE A 183 7.58 -10.58 1.00
CA ILE A 183 7.78 -11.85 1.69
C ILE A 183 6.40 -12.33 2.13
N SER A 184 5.97 -13.50 1.70
CA SER A 184 4.70 -14.10 2.10
C SER A 184 4.91 -15.31 3.02
N PHE A 185 4.13 -15.37 4.08
CA PHE A 185 4.05 -16.41 5.08
C PHE A 185 2.72 -17.16 4.97
N ARG A 186 2.77 -18.48 4.96
CA ARG A 186 1.59 -19.34 4.90
C ARG A 186 0.89 -19.39 6.26
N LEU A 187 -0.30 -18.82 6.34
CA LEU A 187 -1.15 -18.90 7.54
C LEU A 187 -2.01 -20.16 7.59
N GLY A 188 -2.43 -20.67 6.42
CA GLY A 188 -3.27 -21.87 6.34
C GLY A 188 -3.42 -22.37 4.92
N ALA A 189 -4.40 -23.23 4.66
CA ALA A 189 -4.65 -23.76 3.32
C ALA A 189 -4.98 -22.65 2.30
N LEU A 190 -5.78 -21.66 2.70
CA LEU A 190 -6.38 -20.66 1.80
C LEU A 190 -5.96 -19.22 2.07
N SER A 191 -4.99 -19.00 2.94
CA SER A 191 -4.57 -17.65 3.31
C SER A 191 -3.08 -17.54 3.57
N ASP A 192 -2.54 -16.40 3.16
CA ASP A 192 -1.17 -15.97 3.42
C ASP A 192 -1.19 -14.59 4.06
N LEU A 193 -0.16 -14.29 4.83
CA LEU A 193 0.19 -12.95 5.29
C LEU A 193 1.46 -12.53 4.55
N ALA A 194 1.60 -11.28 4.15
CA ALA A 194 2.82 -10.83 3.51
C ALA A 194 3.26 -9.46 4.00
N LEU A 195 4.57 -9.23 3.98
CA LEU A 195 5.16 -7.91 4.08
C LEU A 195 5.57 -7.48 2.67
N GLU A 196 5.03 -6.37 2.20
CA GLU A 196 5.19 -5.90 0.82
C GLU A 196 5.73 -4.46 0.80
N GLY A 197 6.91 -4.28 0.22
CA GLY A 197 7.46 -2.97 -0.12
C GLY A 197 7.11 -2.61 -1.56
N THR A 198 6.61 -1.40 -1.79
CA THR A 198 6.33 -0.88 -3.14
C THR A 198 6.93 0.50 -3.31
N MET A 199 7.63 0.72 -4.42
CA MET A 199 8.06 2.04 -4.89
C MET A 199 7.27 2.38 -6.15
N LEU A 200 6.77 3.62 -6.23
CA LEU A 200 5.96 4.14 -7.31
C LEU A 200 6.76 5.26 -7.99
N PHE A 201 7.48 4.93 -9.05
CA PHE A 201 8.30 5.88 -9.81
C PHE A 201 7.41 6.65 -10.78
N SER A 202 7.04 7.89 -10.44
CA SER A 202 6.16 8.70 -11.27
C SER A 202 6.91 9.39 -12.41
N PHE A 203 6.22 9.64 -13.52
CA PHE A 203 6.72 10.46 -14.62
C PHE A 203 6.39 11.95 -14.47
N SER A 204 6.06 12.42 -13.27
CA SER A 204 5.70 13.82 -12.99
C SER A 204 6.62 14.39 -11.92
N ASP A 205 6.92 15.69 -12.04
CA ASP A 205 7.56 16.52 -11.02
C ASP A 205 6.54 17.39 -10.26
N ASN A 206 5.27 17.35 -10.67
CA ASN A 206 4.21 18.15 -10.09
C ASN A 206 3.26 17.32 -9.21
N LEU A 207 3.77 16.35 -8.44
CA LEU A 207 2.96 15.65 -7.44
C LEU A 207 2.85 16.45 -6.14
N ASP A 208 3.87 17.24 -5.80
CA ASP A 208 3.91 18.11 -4.62
C ASP A 208 3.47 19.56 -4.88
N GLY A 209 3.44 20.01 -6.15
CA GLY A 209 3.13 21.40 -6.51
C GLY A 209 4.34 22.24 -6.90
N ASN A 210 5.49 21.62 -7.11
CA ASN A 210 6.73 22.30 -7.49
C ASN A 210 7.25 21.79 -8.85
N ALA A 211 6.72 22.34 -9.93
CA ALA A 211 7.20 22.00 -11.28
C ALA A 211 8.53 22.70 -11.59
N ASN A 212 9.44 22.04 -12.32
CA ASN A 212 10.70 22.56 -12.88
C ASN A 212 11.94 22.62 -11.96
N PHE A 213 11.97 21.94 -10.82
CA PHE A 213 13.21 21.83 -10.03
C PHE A 213 14.03 20.58 -10.41
N ASN A 214 13.38 19.44 -10.69
CA ASN A 214 14.00 18.22 -11.19
C ASN A 214 13.04 17.45 -12.11
N ARG A 215 13.47 17.11 -13.33
CA ARG A 215 12.67 16.25 -14.22
C ARG A 215 12.54 14.86 -13.60
N PHE A 216 11.32 14.45 -13.25
CA PHE A 216 10.99 13.15 -12.66
C PHE A 216 11.48 12.93 -11.22
N GLY A 217 11.40 13.96 -10.37
CA GLY A 217 11.82 13.88 -8.96
C GLY A 217 10.81 13.20 -8.02
N ASP A 218 9.51 13.26 -8.33
CA ASP A 218 8.49 12.86 -7.36
C ASP A 218 8.18 11.36 -7.44
N HIS A 219 8.48 10.65 -6.37
CA HIS A 219 8.24 9.22 -6.22
C HIS A 219 7.54 8.94 -4.90
N MET A 220 6.82 7.83 -4.80
CA MET A 220 6.19 7.45 -3.53
C MET A 220 6.61 6.04 -3.15
N ALA A 221 6.61 5.77 -1.85
CA ALA A 221 6.99 4.48 -1.33
C ALA A 221 5.99 4.02 -0.27
N GLN A 222 5.83 2.71 -0.16
CA GLN A 222 4.88 2.06 0.74
C GLN A 222 5.53 0.81 1.33
N ALA A 223 5.24 0.56 2.60
CA ALA A 223 5.51 -0.70 3.26
C ALA A 223 4.19 -1.21 3.85
N GLN A 224 3.67 -2.33 3.37
CA GLN A 224 2.34 -2.82 3.75
C GLN A 224 2.38 -4.23 4.33
N LEU A 225 1.53 -4.46 5.32
CA LEU A 225 1.09 -5.78 5.72
C LEU A 225 -0.10 -6.17 4.83
N VAL A 226 0.02 -7.29 4.12
CA VAL A 226 -0.94 -7.73 3.11
C VAL A 226 -1.53 -9.08 3.49
N TYR A 227 -2.83 -9.14 3.69
CA TYR A 227 -3.56 -10.39 3.82
C TYR A 227 -3.97 -10.90 2.44
N LYS A 228 -3.66 -12.15 2.13
CA LYS A 228 -3.99 -12.79 0.86
C LYS A 228 -4.97 -13.94 1.08
N LYS A 229 -6.01 -14.01 0.26
CA LYS A 229 -7.01 -15.08 0.27
C LYS A 229 -7.09 -15.73 -1.11
N PHE A 230 -6.90 -17.04 -1.15
CA PHE A 230 -7.11 -17.83 -2.37
C PHE A 230 -8.61 -18.01 -2.60
N LEU A 231 -9.08 -17.61 -3.79
CA LEU A 231 -10.48 -17.69 -4.18
C LEU A 231 -10.81 -19.07 -4.76
N LYS A 232 -12.09 -19.45 -4.71
CA LYS A 232 -12.57 -20.69 -5.33
C LYS A 232 -12.40 -20.61 -6.85
N PRO A 233 -12.06 -21.72 -7.53
CA PRO A 233 -12.06 -21.76 -8.99
C PRO A 233 -13.46 -21.39 -9.51
N ARG A 234 -13.54 -20.55 -10.54
CA ARG A 234 -14.81 -20.39 -11.26
C ARG A 234 -15.19 -21.73 -11.88
N SER A 235 -16.29 -22.32 -11.43
CA SER A 235 -16.93 -23.43 -12.13
C SER A 235 -17.33 -22.90 -13.51
N LYS A 236 -16.75 -23.49 -14.56
CA LYS A 236 -17.31 -23.33 -15.90
C LYS A 236 -18.68 -24.02 -15.86
N LYS A 237 -19.75 -23.24 -15.98
CA LYS A 237 -21.03 -23.76 -16.44
C LYS A 237 -20.94 -24.02 -17.92
#